data_AF-A0A1Q7CQR7-F1
#
_entry.id   AF-A0A1Q7CQR7-F1
#
_cell.length_a   1.000
_cell.length_b   1.000
_cell.length_c   1.000
_cell.angle_alpha   90.00
_cell.angle_beta   90.00
_cell.angle_gamma   90.00
#
_symmetry.space_group_name_H-M   'P 1'
#
loop_
_entity.id
_entity.type
_entity.pdbx_description
1 polymer ?
#
loop_
_entity_poly.entity_id
_entity_poly.type
_entity_poly.pdbx_seq_one_letter_code
_entity_poly.pdbx_strand_id
1 'polypeptide(L)'
;MYEDFHAVDRWTKKRVHGIYQALIVAIATRHADAVDIKFLVDGHPVWVALPHPAWVEYQYRTGKVITDPLAVEIAGHYLKTALESGEGLGREMYSLTVAETLRHIEELKLEIESQAIATNGSGS
;
A
#
# COMPACT_ATOMS: atom_id res chain seq x y z
N MET A 1 -4.47 -10.00 2.88
CA MET A 1 -3.52 -8.91 3.16
C MET A 1 -2.55 -8.82 2.00
N TYR A 2 -1.96 -7.64 1.81
CA TYR A 2 -1.57 -7.09 0.52
C TYR A 2 -0.23 -7.56 -0.05
N GLU A 3 0.49 -8.49 0.60
CA GLU A 3 1.63 -9.20 -0.01
C GLU A 3 1.25 -9.95 -1.29
N ASP A 4 0.01 -10.45 -1.35
CA ASP A 4 -0.62 -11.07 -2.53
C ASP A 4 -2.07 -10.59 -2.60
N PHE A 5 -2.40 -9.78 -3.62
CA PHE A 5 -3.74 -9.23 -3.77
C PHE A 5 -4.24 -9.31 -5.20
N HIS A 6 -5.57 -9.42 -5.34
CA HIS A 6 -6.26 -9.31 -6.61
C HIS A 6 -7.09 -8.04 -6.63
N ALA A 7 -7.08 -7.35 -7.76
CA ALA A 7 -7.87 -6.14 -8.00
C ALA A 7 -8.58 -6.25 -9.36
N VAL A 8 -9.67 -5.50 -9.54
CA VAL A 8 -10.29 -5.32 -10.86
C VAL A 8 -10.00 -3.91 -11.32
N ASP A 9 -9.19 -3.77 -12.38
CA ASP A 9 -8.89 -2.47 -12.94
C ASP A 9 -10.17 -1.82 -13.50
N ARG A 10 -10.46 -0.60 -13.05
CA ARG A 10 -11.73 0.06 -13.34
C ARG A 10 -11.94 0.33 -14.82
N TRP A 11 -10.88 0.65 -15.57
CA TRP A 11 -10.99 1.06 -16.97
C TRP A 11 -11.02 -0.12 -17.91
N THR A 12 -10.08 -1.05 -17.73
CA THR A 12 -9.92 -2.22 -18.59
C THR A 12 -10.84 -3.38 -18.20
N LYS A 13 -11.40 -3.35 -16.98
CA LYS A 13 -12.18 -4.44 -16.37
C LYS A 13 -11.42 -5.75 -16.20
N LYS A 14 -10.10 -5.73 -16.38
CA LYS A 14 -9.24 -6.90 -16.19
C LYS A 14 -9.04 -7.17 -14.71
N ARG A 15 -8.98 -8.45 -14.36
CA ARG A 15 -8.45 -8.89 -13.07
C ARG A 15 -6.94 -8.78 -13.12
N VAL A 16 -6.38 -8.12 -12.14
CA VAL A 16 -4.95 -7.87 -11.99
C VAL A 16 -4.48 -8.54 -10.71
N HIS A 17 -3.33 -9.20 -10.77
CA HIS A 17 -2.68 -9.84 -9.63
C HIS A 17 -1.45 -9.03 -9.22
N GLY A 18 -1.43 -8.56 -7.98
CA GLY A 18 -0.32 -7.83 -7.38
C GLY A 18 0.42 -8.70 -6.37
N ILE A 19 1.73 -8.84 -6.53
CA ILE A 19 2.58 -9.66 -5.65
C ILE A 19 3.75 -8.81 -5.15
N TYR A 20 3.93 -8.72 -3.84
CA TYR A 20 5.08 -8.09 -3.22
C TYR A 20 6.39 -8.78 -3.66
N GLN A 21 7.46 -8.01 -3.81
CA GLN A 21 8.78 -8.53 -4.19
C GLN A 21 9.91 -8.07 -3.27
N ALA A 22 9.93 -6.79 -2.91
CA ALA A 22 11.07 -6.22 -2.20
C ALA A 22 10.69 -4.89 -1.53
N LEU A 23 11.44 -4.55 -0.47
CA LEU A 23 11.41 -3.25 0.20
C LEU A 23 12.84 -2.73 0.30
N ILE A 24 13.08 -1.48 -0.09
CA ILE A 24 14.42 -0.88 -0.18
C ILE A 24 14.36 0.57 0.31
N VAL A 25 15.35 1.00 1.08
CA VAL A 25 15.49 2.42 1.44
C VAL A 25 16.03 3.21 0.24
N ALA A 26 15.27 4.21 -0.21
CA ALA A 26 15.52 4.95 -1.45
C ALA A 26 16.71 5.93 -1.39
N ILE A 27 17.23 6.18 -0.19
CA ILE A 27 18.36 7.09 0.05
C ILE A 27 19.58 6.65 -0.77
N ALA A 28 19.86 5.36 -0.81
CA ALA A 28 21.02 4.82 -1.53
C ALA A 28 20.79 4.70 -3.05
N THR A 29 19.57 4.42 -3.49
CA THR A 29 19.27 4.10 -4.90
C THR A 29 19.01 5.32 -5.77
N ARG A 30 18.37 6.35 -5.21
CA ARG A 30 17.98 7.57 -5.95
C ARG A 30 18.11 8.87 -5.13
N HIS A 31 18.84 8.84 -4.01
CA HIS A 31 19.03 10.00 -3.12
C HIS A 31 17.73 10.64 -2.66
N ALA A 32 16.71 9.81 -2.38
CA ALA A 32 15.41 10.28 -1.94
C ALA A 32 15.13 9.86 -0.49
N ASP A 33 14.41 10.74 0.22
CA ASP A 33 13.99 10.49 1.60
C ASP A 33 12.71 9.65 1.67
N ALA A 34 12.81 8.38 1.25
CA ALA A 34 11.69 7.45 1.19
C ALA A 34 12.10 5.98 1.38
N VAL A 35 11.11 5.14 1.64
CA VAL A 35 11.16 3.68 1.51
C VAL A 35 10.41 3.30 0.23
N ASP A 36 11.07 2.60 -0.69
CA ASP A 36 10.49 2.12 -1.95
C ASP A 36 10.06 0.64 -1.79
N ILE A 37 8.79 0.35 -2.07
CA ILE A 37 8.20 -0.99 -2.01
C ILE A 37 7.86 -1.45 -3.42
N LYS A 38 8.37 -2.62 -3.81
CA LYS A 38 8.19 -3.20 -5.14
C LYS A 38 7.08 -4.25 -5.15
N PHE A 39 6.23 -4.16 -6.17
CA PHE A 39 5.27 -5.18 -6.55
C PHE A 39 5.49 -5.62 -8.00
N LEU A 40 5.08 -6.85 -8.32
CA LEU A 40 4.74 -7.26 -9.68
C LEU A 40 3.22 -7.16 -9.83
N VAL A 41 2.78 -6.29 -10.73
CA VAL A 41 1.37 -6.10 -11.06
C VAL A 41 1.14 -6.66 -12.46
N ASP A 42 0.51 -7.82 -12.55
CA ASP A 42 0.38 -8.61 -13.79
C ASP A 42 1.73 -8.84 -14.48
N GLY A 43 2.77 -9.12 -13.67
CA GLY A 43 4.14 -9.33 -14.14
C GLY A 43 4.93 -8.05 -14.42
N HIS A 44 4.32 -6.87 -14.36
CA HIS A 44 5.00 -5.59 -14.53
C HIS A 44 5.52 -5.04 -13.20
N PRO A 45 6.80 -4.61 -13.11
CA PRO A 45 7.32 -4.02 -11.89
C PRO A 45 6.67 -2.66 -11.63
N VAL A 46 6.15 -2.47 -10.43
CA VAL A 46 5.61 -1.20 -9.94
C VAL A 46 6.18 -0.92 -8.56
N TRP A 47 6.60 0.32 -8.34
CA TRP A 47 7.19 0.78 -7.09
C TRP A 47 6.30 1.82 -6.42
N VAL A 48 6.17 1.72 -5.11
CA VAL A 48 5.48 2.70 -4.27
C VAL A 48 6.47 3.25 -3.27
N ALA A 49 6.75 4.54 -3.34
CA ALA A 49 7.64 5.25 -2.44
C ALA A 49 6.84 5.90 -1.32
N LEU A 50 7.08 5.48 -0.09
CA LEU A 50 6.52 6.08 1.11
C LEU A 50 7.55 7.04 1.73
N PRO A 51 7.20 8.31 1.99
CA PRO A 51 8.15 9.31 2.48
C PRO A 51 8.49 9.06 3.96
N HIS A 52 9.77 9.12 4.35
CA HIS A 52 10.17 8.94 5.75
C HIS A 52 9.47 9.90 6.73
N PRO A 53 9.15 11.16 6.39
CA PRO A 53 8.35 12.02 7.25
C PRO A 53 7.00 11.41 7.69
N ALA A 54 6.43 10.44 6.95
CA ALA A 54 5.22 9.74 7.37
C ALA A 54 5.45 8.84 8.60
N TRP A 55 6.64 8.25 8.79
CA TRP A 55 6.99 7.49 9.99
C TRP A 55 6.97 8.39 11.23
N VAL A 56 7.58 9.57 11.10
CA VAL A 56 7.66 10.57 12.19
C VAL A 56 6.26 11.04 12.56
N GLU A 57 5.46 11.43 11.57
CA GLU A 57 4.10 11.92 11.80
C GLU A 57 3.18 10.84 12.39
N TYR A 58 3.29 9.59 11.91
CA TYR A 58 2.51 8.48 12.45
C TYR A 58 2.88 8.18 13.90
N GLN A 59 4.18 8.18 14.22
CA GLN A 59 4.67 7.97 15.59
C GLN A 59 4.23 9.10 16.51
N TYR A 60 4.30 10.35 16.06
CA TYR A 60 3.83 11.50 16.83
C TYR A 60 2.33 11.39 17.17
N ARG A 61 1.49 11.00 16.20
CA ARG A 61 0.03 10.91 16.38
C ARG A 61 -0.42 9.71 17.22
N THR A 62 0.28 8.59 17.15
CA THR A 62 -0.24 7.31 17.66
C THR A 62 0.65 6.64 18.71
N GLY A 63 1.90 7.10 18.87
CA GLY A 63 2.93 6.42 19.66
C GLY A 63 3.45 5.12 19.03
N LYS A 64 3.03 4.77 17.81
CA LYS A 64 3.43 3.53 17.10
C LYS A 64 4.30 3.84 15.89
N VAL A 65 5.13 2.88 15.50
CA VAL A 65 6.03 3.01 14.33
C VAL A 65 5.44 2.26 13.14
N ILE A 66 5.67 2.77 11.92
CA ILE A 66 5.37 2.03 10.69
C ILE A 66 6.44 0.94 10.52
N THR A 67 6.03 -0.32 10.65
CA THR A 67 6.91 -1.49 10.46
C THR A 67 6.99 -1.87 8.98
N ASP A 68 7.99 -2.67 8.60
CA ASP A 68 8.13 -3.15 7.22
C ASP A 68 6.88 -3.88 6.71
N PRO A 69 6.25 -4.80 7.48
CA PRO A 69 4.98 -5.41 7.06
C PRO A 69 3.88 -4.35 6.86
N LEU A 70 3.76 -3.38 7.76
CA LEU A 70 2.76 -2.31 7.59
C LEU A 70 3.05 -1.45 6.36
N ALA A 71 4.31 -1.17 6.04
CA ALA A 71 4.69 -0.45 4.82
C ALA A 71 4.26 -1.20 3.56
N VAL A 72 4.43 -2.53 3.53
CA VAL A 72 3.94 -3.39 2.43
C VAL A 72 2.42 -3.33 2.33
N GLU A 73 1.71 -3.41 3.47
CA GLU A 73 0.26 -3.31 3.48
C GLU A 73 -0.26 -1.96 2.97
N ILE A 74 0.36 -0.84 3.39
CA ILE A 74 0.01 0.50 2.90
C ILE A 74 0.20 0.59 1.39
N ALA A 75 1.35 0.11 0.89
CA ALA A 75 1.69 0.20 -0.51
C ALA A 75 0.75 -0.65 -1.39
N GLY A 76 0.45 -1.89 -0.98
CA GLY A 76 -0.49 -2.72 -1.73
C GLY A 76 -1.94 -2.24 -1.62
N HIS A 77 -2.35 -1.69 -0.47
CA HIS A 77 -3.64 -1.02 -0.32
C HIS A 77 -3.78 0.17 -1.28
N TYR A 78 -2.75 1.00 -1.39
CA TYR A 78 -2.69 2.07 -2.38
C TYR A 78 -2.85 1.54 -3.81
N LEU A 79 -2.07 0.52 -4.21
CA LEU A 79 -2.11 -0.03 -5.57
C LEU A 79 -3.48 -0.62 -5.92
N LYS A 80 -4.09 -1.40 -5.01
CA LYS A 80 -5.44 -1.93 -5.21
C LYS A 80 -6.45 -0.81 -5.35
N THR A 81 -6.38 0.20 -4.47
CA THR A 81 -7.28 1.36 -4.51
C THR A 81 -7.14 2.11 -5.83
N ALA A 82 -5.92 2.34 -6.32
CA ALA A 82 -5.66 3.03 -7.58
C ALA A 82 -6.20 2.26 -8.79
N LEU A 83 -6.06 0.93 -8.81
CA LEU A 83 -6.63 0.06 -9.84
C LEU A 83 -8.16 0.12 -9.84
N GLU A 84 -8.78 -0.02 -8.67
CA GLU A 84 -10.24 -0.12 -8.52
C GLU A 84 -10.95 1.24 -8.63
N SER A 85 -10.28 2.34 -8.28
CA SER A 85 -10.82 3.70 -8.39
C SER A 85 -10.78 4.24 -9.81
N GLY A 86 -9.89 3.70 -10.65
CA GLY A 86 -9.60 4.24 -11.99
C GLY A 86 -8.62 5.41 -11.98
N GLU A 87 -7.89 5.64 -10.90
CA GLU A 87 -6.69 6.47 -10.97
C GLU A 87 -5.60 5.78 -11.82
N GLY A 88 -5.65 4.44 -11.89
CA GLY A 88 -4.92 3.60 -12.84
C GLY A 88 -3.43 3.48 -12.52
N LEU A 89 -2.84 2.35 -12.93
CA LEU A 89 -1.40 2.11 -12.84
C LEU A 89 -0.73 2.32 -14.20
N GLY A 90 -0.47 3.59 -14.56
CA GLY A 90 0.23 3.98 -15.79
C GLY A 90 1.72 4.32 -15.61
N ARG A 91 2.24 4.30 -14.38
CA ARG A 91 3.63 4.65 -14.05
C ARG A 91 4.35 3.47 -13.42
N GLU A 92 5.66 3.43 -13.56
CA GLU A 92 6.50 2.44 -12.89
C GLU A 92 6.73 2.80 -11.40
N MET A 93 6.70 4.09 -11.06
CA MET A 93 6.98 4.58 -9.70
C MET A 93 5.90 5.57 -9.25
N TYR A 94 5.41 5.38 -8.03
CA TYR A 94 4.41 6.20 -7.36
C TYR A 94 4.95 6.72 -6.04
N SER A 95 5.16 8.03 -5.94
CA SER A 95 5.58 8.66 -4.70
C SER A 95 4.37 9.22 -3.96
N LEU A 96 4.09 8.66 -2.78
CA LEU A 96 3.02 9.15 -1.93
C LEU A 96 3.49 10.37 -1.15
N THR A 97 2.53 11.23 -0.81
CA THR A 97 2.68 12.24 0.22
C THR A 97 2.51 11.63 1.61
N VAL A 98 2.92 12.38 2.64
CA VAL A 98 2.65 12.01 4.04
C VAL A 98 1.15 11.83 4.27
N ALA A 99 0.32 12.74 3.74
CA ALA A 99 -1.12 12.69 3.90
C ALA A 99 -1.74 11.43 3.28
N GLU A 100 -1.34 11.07 2.05
CA GLU A 100 -1.82 9.85 1.39
C GLU A 100 -1.38 8.58 2.13
N THR A 101 -0.13 8.55 2.60
CA THR A 101 0.40 7.42 3.40
C THR A 101 -0.44 7.21 4.65
N LEU A 102 -0.69 8.27 5.42
CA LEU A 102 -1.49 8.20 6.65
C LEU A 102 -2.95 7.86 6.39
N ARG A 103 -3.53 8.35 5.28
CA ARG A 103 -4.89 8.01 4.88
C ARG A 103 -5.03 6.51 4.63
N HIS A 104 -4.11 5.91 3.87
CA HIS A 104 -4.16 4.47 3.59
C HIS A 104 -3.90 3.61 4.83
N ILE A 105 -3.13 4.08 5.81
CA ILE A 105 -3.04 3.41 7.12
C ILE A 105 -4.40 3.36 7.81
N GLU A 106 -5.14 4.47 7.79
CA GLU A 106 -6.43 4.56 8.47
C GLU A 106 -7.50 3.71 7.77
N GLU A 107 -7.58 3.79 6.45
CA GLU A 107 -8.49 2.96 5.63
C GLU A 107 -8.20 1.47 5.83
N LEU A 108 -6.93 1.08 5.85
CA LEU A 108 -6.52 -0.30 6.10
C LEU A 108 -6.97 -0.80 7.48
N LYS A 109 -6.85 0.02 8.54
CA LYS A 109 -7.33 -0.35 9.88
C LYS A 109 -8.83 -0.61 9.89
N LEU A 110 -9.60 0.27 9.28
CA LEU A 110 -11.06 0.13 9.17
C LEU A 110 -11.44 -1.14 8.39
N GLU A 111 -10.71 -1.46 7.33
CA GLU A 111 -10.91 -2.69 6.55
C GLU A 111 -10.62 -3.94 7.41
N ILE A 112 -9.51 -3.96 8.15
CA ILE A 112 -9.14 -5.09 9.03
C ILE A 112 -10.18 -5.29 10.13
N GLU A 113 -10.62 -4.20 10.78
CA GLU A 113 -11.65 -4.25 11.81
C GLU A 113 -12.97 -4.78 11.25
N SER A 114 -13.37 -4.32 10.06
CA SER A 114 -14.58 -4.80 9.39
C SER A 114 -14.52 -6.29 9.05
N GLN A 115 -13.38 -6.77 8.57
CA GLN A 115 -13.15 -8.20 8.28
C GLN A 115 -13.18 -9.06 9.55
N ALA A 116 -12.60 -8.56 10.65
CA ALA A 116 -12.62 -9.26 11.93
C ALA A 116 -14.05 -9.39 12.48
N ILE A 117 -14.87 -8.33 12.37
CA ILE A 117 -16.29 -8.36 12.77
C ILE A 117 -17.08 -9.36 11.91
N ALA A 118 -16.90 -9.33 10.58
CA ALA A 118 -17.59 -10.25 9.67
C ALA A 118 -17.24 -11.72 9.94
N THR A 119 -15.98 -12.00 10.25
CA THR A 119 -15.51 -13.34 10.61
C THR A 119 -16.15 -13.82 11.91
N ASN A 120 -16.19 -12.96 12.94
CA ASN A 120 -16.76 -13.30 14.25
C ASN A 120 -18.30 -13.40 14.26
N GLY A 121 -18.99 -12.72 13.34
CA GLY A 121 -20.46 -12.76 13.22
C GLY A 121 -21.00 -13.94 12.39
N SER A 122 -20.15 -14.68 11.69
CA SER A 122 -20.54 -15.83 10.87
C SER A 122 -20.59 -17.17 11.63
N GLY A 123 -20.31 -17.13 12.94
CA GLY A 123 -20.22 -18.30 13.83
C GLY A 123 -21.29 -18.42 14.92
N SER A 124 -22.41 -17.69 14.83
CA SER A 124 -23.54 -17.80 15.77
C SER A 124 -24.82 -18.32 15.11
#